data_AF-A0A031I1K6-F1
#
_entry.id   AF-A0A031I1K6-F1
#
_cell.length_a   1.000
_cell.length_b   1.000
_cell.length_c   1.000
_cell.angle_alpha   90.00
_cell.angle_beta   90.00
_cell.angle_gamma   90.00
#
_symmetry.space_group_name_H-M   'P 1'
#
loop_
_entity.id
_entity.type
_entity.pdbx_description
1 polymer ?
#
loop_
_entity_poly.entity_id
_entity_poly.type
_entity_poly.pdbx_seq_one_letter_code
_entity_poly.pdbx_strand_id
1 'polypeptide(L)'
;MTVNPISSGRIQSAIALASSKTGVDFDYLLGQAKIESGLNANARAGTSSASGLYQFVEQSWLAVVKKHGAEHGMAWAADSIGQSHGHFTVSDPATRSAILALRNDPTAASLMAAEHASDNKGELEGTLGRSANGTDLYMAHFLGLGGAKKFLSAMQSNPDASAASLFPQAAGANRSIFYAGNGQPRSLEAIYQRFADKLGAGSDSVTETRAANLAFAAQSLDLNGSTVVTGGNESAEDALAWATQAMGRLNTAPTSANALLRPSPANARLAYMMLAQMGGR
;
A
#
# COMPACT_ATOMS: atom_id res chain seq x y z
N MET A 1 15.25 -21.95 8.09
CA MET A 1 14.18 -21.19 7.40
C MET A 1 14.41 -19.72 7.69
N THR A 2 15.11 -19.05 6.78
CA THR A 2 15.66 -17.68 6.87
C THR A 2 15.55 -17.16 5.44
N VAL A 3 14.92 -16.03 5.12
CA VAL A 3 15.10 -14.65 5.61
C VAL A 3 13.85 -13.86 5.17
N ASN A 4 13.19 -13.11 6.06
CA ASN A 4 12.12 -12.17 5.67
C ASN A 4 12.09 -10.76 6.32
N PRO A 5 13.10 -10.28 7.09
CA PRO A 5 12.99 -8.95 7.70
C PRO A 5 13.14 -7.79 6.69
N ILE A 6 13.94 -7.97 5.63
CA ILE A 6 14.21 -6.90 4.64
C ILE A 6 13.02 -6.64 3.72
N SER A 7 12.25 -7.69 3.38
CA SER A 7 11.04 -7.56 2.56
C SER A 7 9.92 -6.87 3.32
N SER A 8 9.70 -7.28 4.58
CA SER A 8 8.70 -6.65 5.45
C SER A 8 9.02 -5.18 5.75
N GLY A 9 10.30 -4.83 5.94
CA GLY A 9 10.73 -3.45 6.11
C GLY A 9 10.42 -2.58 4.88
N ARG A 10 10.70 -3.07 3.67
CA ARG A 10 10.37 -2.33 2.43
C ARG A 10 8.88 -2.11 2.24
N ILE A 11 8.05 -3.10 2.58
CA ILE A 11 6.59 -2.97 2.49
C ILE A 11 6.07 -1.92 3.48
N GLN A 12 6.52 -1.96 4.73
CA GLN A 12 6.08 -0.99 5.74
C GLN A 12 6.51 0.44 5.38
N SER A 13 7.74 0.63 4.88
CA SER A 13 8.18 1.95 4.40
C SER A 13 7.35 2.46 3.21
N ALA A 14 7.00 1.58 2.25
CA ALA A 14 6.13 1.94 1.14
C ALA A 14 4.73 2.37 1.60
N ILE A 15 4.16 1.67 2.58
CA ILE A 15 2.86 2.00 3.17
C ILE A 15 2.94 3.32 3.96
N ALA A 16 4.01 3.54 4.72
CA ALA A 16 4.23 4.79 5.44
C ALA A 16 4.38 5.99 4.49
N LEU A 17 5.13 5.82 3.39
CA LEU A 17 5.23 6.83 2.34
C LEU A 17 3.85 7.14 1.76
N ALA A 18 3.07 6.12 1.38
CA ALA A 18 1.74 6.32 0.81
C ALA A 18 0.79 7.04 1.78
N SER A 19 0.77 6.64 3.05
CA SER A 19 0.02 7.31 4.10
C SER A 19 0.40 8.80 4.22
N SER A 20 1.69 9.10 4.22
CA SER A 20 2.18 10.49 4.32
C SER A 20 1.81 11.35 3.11
N LYS A 21 1.75 10.75 1.91
CA LYS A 21 1.48 11.47 0.66
C LYS A 21 0.01 11.80 0.46
N THR A 22 -0.88 10.91 0.88
CA THR A 22 -2.33 11.03 0.59
C THR A 22 -3.16 11.40 1.82
N GLY A 23 -2.60 11.30 3.03
CA GLY A 23 -3.32 11.54 4.28
C GLY A 23 -4.25 10.38 4.69
N VAL A 24 -4.21 9.25 4.00
CA VAL A 24 -4.88 8.02 4.42
C VAL A 24 -4.11 7.38 5.57
N ASP A 25 -4.82 6.86 6.58
CA ASP A 25 -4.18 6.31 7.78
C ASP A 25 -3.33 5.07 7.48
N PHE A 26 -2.14 5.03 8.10
CA PHE A 26 -1.17 3.95 7.94
C PHE A 26 -1.72 2.60 8.40
N ASP A 27 -2.41 2.54 9.54
CA ASP A 27 -2.91 1.29 10.09
C ASP A 27 -4.03 0.72 9.22
N TYR A 28 -4.86 1.58 8.63
CA TYR A 28 -5.82 1.16 7.60
C TYR A 28 -5.12 0.52 6.40
N LEU A 29 -4.12 1.20 5.81
CA LEU A 29 -3.43 0.69 4.62
C LEU A 29 -2.68 -0.61 4.91
N LEU A 30 -2.08 -0.73 6.10
CA LEU A 30 -1.39 -1.94 6.53
C LEU A 30 -2.37 -3.08 6.83
N GLY A 31 -3.48 -2.78 7.51
CA GLY A 31 -4.54 -3.74 7.80
C GLY A 31 -5.14 -4.30 6.51
N GLN A 32 -5.42 -3.44 5.54
CA GLN A 32 -5.89 -3.87 4.21
C GLN A 32 -4.85 -4.75 3.52
N ALA A 33 -3.58 -4.36 3.46
CA ALA A 33 -2.52 -5.17 2.85
C ALA A 33 -2.36 -6.56 3.50
N LYS A 34 -2.51 -6.64 4.84
CA LYS A 34 -2.51 -7.91 5.58
C LYS A 34 -3.70 -8.79 5.21
N ILE A 35 -4.89 -8.20 5.13
CA ILE A 35 -6.12 -8.95 4.79
C ILE A 35 -6.08 -9.46 3.35
N GLU A 36 -5.67 -8.62 2.40
CA GLU A 36 -5.75 -8.92 0.97
C GLU A 36 -4.66 -9.90 0.52
N SER A 37 -3.45 -9.80 1.07
CA SER A 37 -2.31 -10.61 0.59
C SER A 37 -1.44 -11.23 1.69
N GLY A 38 -1.71 -10.96 2.96
CA GLY A 38 -0.80 -11.32 4.05
C GLY A 38 0.55 -10.60 3.94
N LEU A 39 0.58 -9.37 3.40
CA LEU A 39 1.80 -8.63 3.06
C LEU A 39 2.66 -9.29 1.97
N ASN A 40 2.05 -10.06 1.08
CA ASN A 40 2.75 -10.65 -0.07
C ASN A 40 2.56 -9.78 -1.33
N ALA A 41 3.58 -8.98 -1.66
CA ALA A 41 3.57 -8.13 -2.85
C ALA A 41 3.48 -8.90 -4.18
N ASN A 42 3.67 -10.23 -4.19
CA ASN A 42 3.53 -11.08 -5.37
C ASN A 42 2.28 -11.97 -5.33
N ALA A 43 1.36 -11.74 -4.39
CA ALA A 43 0.11 -12.51 -4.31
C ALA A 43 -0.70 -12.41 -5.61
N ARG A 44 -1.28 -13.52 -6.05
CA ARG A 44 -2.16 -13.58 -7.22
C ARG A 44 -3.38 -14.43 -6.91
N ALA A 45 -4.57 -13.90 -7.21
CA ALA A 45 -5.80 -14.65 -7.09
C ALA A 45 -5.93 -15.66 -8.23
N GLY A 46 -6.44 -16.86 -7.94
CA GLY A 46 -6.64 -17.91 -8.95
C GLY A 46 -7.89 -17.72 -9.83
N THR A 47 -8.82 -16.86 -9.42
CA THR A 47 -10.16 -16.72 -10.05
C THR A 47 -10.41 -15.34 -10.63
N SER A 48 -9.46 -14.41 -10.52
CA SER A 48 -9.60 -13.04 -11.01
C SER A 48 -8.25 -12.48 -11.44
N SER A 49 -8.25 -11.27 -11.98
CA SER A 49 -7.00 -10.57 -12.32
C SER A 49 -6.30 -9.95 -11.10
N ALA A 50 -6.84 -10.11 -9.89
CA ALA A 50 -6.30 -9.51 -8.67
C ALA A 50 -4.84 -9.92 -8.42
N SER A 51 -3.99 -8.93 -8.17
CA SER A 51 -2.55 -9.12 -7.97
C SER A 51 -1.98 -8.11 -6.98
N GLY A 52 -0.89 -8.48 -6.33
CA GLY A 52 -0.10 -7.59 -5.50
C GLY A 52 -0.58 -7.43 -4.07
N LEU A 53 0.06 -6.50 -3.37
CA LEU A 53 -0.13 -6.24 -1.94
C LEU A 53 -1.60 -5.97 -1.56
N TYR A 54 -2.33 -5.28 -2.45
CA TYR A 54 -3.72 -4.85 -2.27
C TYR A 54 -4.72 -5.58 -3.19
N GLN A 55 -4.29 -6.65 -3.87
CA GLN A 55 -5.16 -7.46 -4.75
C GLN A 55 -5.98 -6.63 -5.76
N PHE A 56 -5.36 -5.59 -6.34
CA PHE A 56 -6.01 -4.77 -7.37
C PHE A 56 -6.38 -5.61 -8.58
N VAL A 57 -7.66 -5.59 -8.96
CA VAL A 57 -8.11 -6.08 -10.27
C VAL A 57 -7.71 -5.10 -11.37
N GLU A 58 -7.55 -5.60 -12.59
CA GLU A 58 -6.99 -4.83 -13.70
C GLU A 58 -7.72 -3.51 -13.98
N GLN A 59 -9.05 -3.51 -14.12
CA GLN A 59 -9.77 -2.28 -14.47
C GLN A 59 -9.67 -1.21 -13.39
N SER A 60 -9.78 -1.61 -12.11
CA SER A 60 -9.57 -0.69 -10.99
C SER A 60 -8.14 -0.16 -10.95
N TRP A 61 -7.15 -1.00 -11.22
CA TRP A 61 -5.75 -0.57 -11.30
C TRP A 61 -5.53 0.49 -12.38
N LEU A 62 -5.99 0.22 -13.61
CA LEU A 62 -5.85 1.16 -14.72
C LEU A 62 -6.60 2.48 -14.44
N ALA A 63 -7.76 2.43 -13.82
CA ALA A 63 -8.52 3.63 -13.44
C ALA A 63 -7.72 4.52 -12.47
N VAL A 64 -7.15 3.92 -11.42
CA VAL A 64 -6.41 4.67 -10.39
C VAL A 64 -5.09 5.19 -10.95
N VAL A 65 -4.35 4.37 -11.72
CA VAL A 65 -3.11 4.83 -12.39
C VAL A 65 -3.40 5.93 -13.40
N LYS A 66 -4.49 5.84 -14.17
CA LYS A 66 -4.89 6.91 -15.09
C LYS A 66 -5.12 8.23 -14.36
N LYS A 67 -5.76 8.19 -13.20
CA LYS A 67 -6.14 9.37 -12.43
C LYS A 67 -4.95 9.98 -11.68
N HIS A 68 -4.17 9.15 -10.99
CA HIS A 68 -3.19 9.59 -9.98
C HIS A 68 -1.74 9.22 -10.33
N GLY A 69 -1.51 8.37 -11.33
CA GLY A 69 -0.18 7.86 -11.63
C GLY A 69 0.84 8.96 -11.91
N ALA A 70 0.44 10.03 -12.60
CA ALA A 70 1.32 11.17 -12.91
C ALA A 70 1.84 11.89 -11.66
N GLU A 71 1.00 12.03 -10.63
CA GLU A 71 1.34 12.69 -9.35
C GLU A 71 2.44 11.94 -8.58
N HIS A 72 2.59 10.65 -8.88
CA HIS A 72 3.51 9.72 -8.21
C HIS A 72 4.63 9.23 -9.13
N GLY A 73 4.96 9.98 -10.18
CA GLY A 73 6.08 9.66 -11.08
C GLY A 73 5.80 8.57 -12.11
N MET A 74 4.54 8.16 -12.27
CA MET A 74 4.07 7.18 -13.25
C MET A 74 3.31 7.85 -14.41
N ALA A 75 3.69 9.07 -14.80
CA ALA A 75 3.05 9.80 -15.90
C ALA A 75 3.04 9.00 -17.21
N TRP A 76 4.16 8.32 -17.52
CA TRP A 76 4.25 7.43 -18.69
C TRP A 76 3.15 6.35 -18.71
N ALA A 77 2.77 5.82 -17.54
CA ALA A 77 1.73 4.82 -17.42
C ALA A 77 0.34 5.46 -17.55
N ALA A 78 0.10 6.56 -16.84
CA ALA A 78 -1.15 7.30 -16.86
C ALA A 78 -1.50 7.80 -18.29
N ASP A 79 -0.53 8.32 -19.02
CA ASP A 79 -0.69 8.83 -20.38
C ASP A 79 -0.99 7.71 -21.39
N SER A 80 -0.45 6.51 -21.15
CA SER A 80 -0.66 5.34 -22.01
C SER A 80 -2.03 4.68 -21.83
N ILE A 81 -2.77 5.04 -20.78
CA ILE A 81 -4.10 4.48 -20.50
C ILE A 81 -5.17 5.33 -21.19
N GLY A 82 -5.89 4.71 -22.12
CA GLY A 82 -7.11 5.25 -22.73
C GLY A 82 -8.36 4.87 -21.94
N GLN A 83 -9.44 5.61 -22.16
CA GLN A 83 -10.75 5.30 -21.61
C GLN A 83 -11.80 5.40 -22.73
N SER A 84 -12.65 4.38 -22.87
CA SER A 84 -13.76 4.37 -23.82
C SER A 84 -14.96 3.66 -23.19
N HIS A 85 -16.14 4.30 -23.20
CA HIS A 85 -17.38 3.76 -22.63
C HIS A 85 -17.22 3.25 -21.18
N GLY A 86 -16.42 3.95 -20.37
CA GLY A 86 -16.14 3.58 -18.98
C GLY A 86 -15.13 2.44 -18.79
N HIS A 87 -14.59 1.88 -19.88
CA HIS A 87 -13.56 0.83 -19.84
C HIS A 87 -12.17 1.42 -20.07
N PHE A 88 -11.20 1.01 -19.27
CA PHE A 88 -9.80 1.45 -19.39
C PHE A 88 -9.00 0.46 -20.24
N THR A 89 -8.24 0.97 -21.20
CA THR A 89 -7.45 0.17 -22.14
C THR A 89 -6.05 0.73 -22.32
N VAL A 90 -5.11 -0.13 -22.70
CA VAL A 90 -3.75 0.26 -23.09
C VAL A 90 -3.49 -0.42 -24.43
N SER A 91 -3.23 0.36 -25.47
CA SER A 91 -3.17 -0.14 -26.85
C SER A 91 -1.96 -1.04 -27.11
N ASP A 92 -0.80 -0.68 -26.55
CA ASP A 92 0.43 -1.47 -26.69
C ASP A 92 0.49 -2.60 -25.65
N PRO A 93 0.58 -3.89 -26.06
CA PRO A 93 0.58 -5.01 -25.13
C PRO A 93 1.78 -5.03 -24.16
N ALA A 94 2.95 -4.59 -24.60
CA ALA A 94 4.16 -4.56 -23.75
C ALA A 94 4.01 -3.50 -22.65
N THR A 95 3.57 -2.30 -23.02
CA THR A 95 3.24 -1.21 -22.09
C THR A 95 2.14 -1.64 -21.12
N ARG A 96 1.08 -2.29 -21.61
CA ARG A 96 0.03 -2.84 -20.75
C ARG A 96 0.59 -3.80 -19.70
N SER A 97 1.47 -4.71 -20.11
CA SER A 97 2.12 -5.65 -19.19
C SER A 97 2.95 -4.93 -18.13
N ALA A 98 3.75 -3.93 -18.53
CA ALA A 98 4.55 -3.13 -17.61
C ALA A 98 3.68 -2.38 -16.59
N ILE A 99 2.60 -1.74 -17.03
CA ILE A 99 1.64 -1.04 -16.15
C ILE A 99 1.01 -2.02 -15.16
N LEU A 100 0.61 -3.21 -15.60
CA LEU A 100 0.00 -4.20 -14.71
C LEU A 100 0.99 -4.85 -13.74
N ALA A 101 2.28 -4.89 -14.09
CA ALA A 101 3.34 -5.40 -13.22
C ALA A 101 3.61 -4.48 -12.02
N LEU A 102 3.33 -3.17 -12.14
CA LEU A 102 3.44 -2.20 -11.04
C LEU A 102 2.55 -2.55 -9.83
N ARG A 103 1.51 -3.38 -10.01
CA ARG A 103 0.73 -3.93 -8.88
C ARG A 103 1.57 -4.73 -7.88
N ASN A 104 2.69 -5.29 -8.34
CA ASN A 104 3.58 -6.07 -7.52
C ASN A 104 4.75 -5.24 -6.96
N ASP A 105 4.88 -3.98 -7.37
CA ASP A 105 5.82 -3.04 -6.75
C ASP A 105 5.17 -2.48 -5.46
N PRO A 106 5.76 -2.69 -4.27
CA PRO A 106 5.16 -2.26 -3.02
C PRO A 106 4.88 -0.76 -2.96
N THR A 107 5.74 0.07 -3.56
CA THR A 107 5.61 1.53 -3.54
C THR A 107 4.46 1.99 -4.42
N ALA A 108 4.46 1.60 -5.69
CA ALA A 108 3.38 1.94 -6.63
C ALA A 108 2.04 1.39 -6.14
N ALA A 109 2.00 0.14 -5.67
CA ALA A 109 0.78 -0.47 -5.16
C ALA A 109 0.23 0.25 -3.93
N SER A 110 1.10 0.65 -2.99
CA SER A 110 0.68 1.38 -1.78
C SER A 110 0.20 2.80 -2.11
N LEU A 111 0.88 3.52 -3.00
CA LEU A 111 0.47 4.85 -3.44
C LEU A 111 -0.90 4.81 -4.11
N MET A 112 -1.10 3.90 -5.07
CA MET A 112 -2.39 3.76 -5.75
C MET A 112 -3.50 3.26 -4.81
N ALA A 113 -3.19 2.37 -3.86
CA ALA A 113 -4.16 1.97 -2.83
C ALA A 113 -4.59 3.17 -1.96
N ALA A 114 -3.62 3.99 -1.55
CA ALA A 114 -3.87 5.16 -0.73
C ALA A 114 -4.63 6.25 -1.50
N GLU A 115 -4.35 6.48 -2.78
CA GLU A 115 -5.13 7.41 -3.61
C GLU A 115 -6.56 6.92 -3.83
N HIS A 116 -6.72 5.62 -4.12
CA HIS A 116 -8.05 5.03 -4.27
C HIS A 116 -8.86 5.13 -2.96
N ALA A 117 -8.22 4.93 -1.81
CA ALA A 117 -8.85 5.11 -0.51
C ALA A 117 -9.17 6.58 -0.23
N SER A 118 -8.30 7.52 -0.60
CA SER A 118 -8.52 8.96 -0.46
C SER A 118 -9.74 9.44 -1.27
N ASP A 119 -9.84 9.00 -2.53
CA ASP A 119 -11.00 9.26 -3.38
C ASP A 119 -12.31 8.75 -2.74
N ASN A 120 -12.30 7.48 -2.29
CA ASN A 120 -13.45 6.89 -1.62
C ASN A 120 -13.79 7.62 -0.33
N LYS A 121 -12.79 8.08 0.42
CA LYS A 121 -12.97 8.86 1.64
C LYS A 121 -13.77 10.13 1.36
N GLY A 122 -13.32 10.96 0.43
CA GLY A 122 -14.00 12.22 0.10
C GLY A 122 -15.45 11.99 -0.34
N GLU A 123 -15.67 10.96 -1.17
CA GLU A 123 -17.00 10.60 -1.66
C GLU A 123 -17.94 10.10 -0.55
N LEU A 124 -17.42 9.30 0.41
CA LEU A 124 -18.19 8.85 1.56
C LEU A 124 -18.49 10.00 2.51
N GLU A 125 -17.51 10.84 2.84
CA GLU A 125 -17.68 11.98 3.75
C GLU A 125 -18.74 12.95 3.23
N GLY A 126 -18.71 13.25 1.92
CA GLY A 126 -19.73 14.08 1.27
C GLY A 126 -21.14 13.46 1.31
N THR A 127 -21.25 12.13 1.29
CA THR A 127 -22.54 11.43 1.36
C THR A 127 -23.06 11.31 2.80
N LEU A 128 -22.16 11.10 3.76
CA LEU A 128 -22.49 10.75 5.14
C LEU A 128 -22.57 11.96 6.08
N GLY A 129 -22.02 13.11 5.68
CA GLY A 129 -21.97 14.31 6.52
C GLY A 129 -21.11 14.16 7.78
N ARG A 130 -20.24 13.14 7.82
CA ARG A 130 -19.29 12.86 8.90
C ARG A 130 -17.98 12.35 8.31
N SER A 131 -16.89 12.46 9.07
CA SER A 131 -15.60 11.86 8.68
C SER A 131 -15.73 10.35 8.49
N ALA A 132 -15.02 9.81 7.49
CA ALA A 132 -14.96 8.38 7.21
C ALA A 132 -13.73 7.77 7.90
N ASN A 133 -13.94 6.64 8.57
CA ASN A 133 -12.90 5.87 9.26
C ASN A 133 -12.43 4.68 8.40
N GLY A 134 -11.44 3.93 8.89
CA GLY A 134 -10.89 2.77 8.17
C GLY A 134 -11.92 1.68 7.86
N THR A 135 -12.93 1.47 8.72
CA THR A 135 -14.01 0.52 8.45
C THR A 135 -14.92 1.01 7.32
N ASP A 136 -15.28 2.30 7.29
CA ASP A 136 -16.04 2.89 6.17
C ASP A 136 -15.30 2.71 4.84
N LEU A 137 -13.98 2.93 4.82
CA LEU A 137 -13.15 2.74 3.64
C LEU A 137 -13.05 1.26 3.24
N TYR A 138 -12.97 0.35 4.21
CA TYR A 138 -13.00 -1.09 3.93
C TYR A 138 -14.35 -1.54 3.36
N MET A 139 -15.46 -0.95 3.83
CA MET A 139 -16.78 -1.18 3.24
C MET A 139 -16.82 -0.73 1.78
N ALA A 140 -16.23 0.43 1.43
CA ALA A 140 -16.14 0.88 0.05
C ALA A 140 -15.26 -0.02 -0.82
N HIS A 141 -14.19 -0.59 -0.27
CA HIS A 141 -13.39 -1.58 -0.97
C HIS A 141 -14.19 -2.86 -1.29
N PHE A 142 -14.94 -3.37 -0.30
CA PHE A 142 -15.67 -4.63 -0.43
C PHE A 142 -16.96 -4.52 -1.27
N LEU A 143 -17.79 -3.50 -1.00
CA LEU A 143 -19.08 -3.31 -1.68
C LEU A 143 -18.99 -2.47 -2.97
N GLY A 144 -17.81 -1.90 -3.24
CA GLY A 144 -17.67 -0.75 -4.13
C GLY A 144 -18.24 0.53 -3.51
N LEU A 145 -17.81 1.69 -4.04
CA LEU A 145 -18.16 3.00 -3.50
C LEU A 145 -19.69 3.23 -3.41
N GLY A 146 -20.43 2.93 -4.47
CA GLY A 146 -21.89 3.10 -4.49
C GLY A 146 -22.61 2.19 -3.49
N GLY A 147 -22.15 0.95 -3.35
CA GLY A 147 -22.69 0.00 -2.38
C GLY A 147 -22.44 0.46 -0.94
N ALA A 148 -21.23 0.94 -0.64
CA ALA A 148 -20.87 1.46 0.67
C ALA A 148 -21.64 2.73 1.03
N LYS A 149 -21.79 3.68 0.12
CA LYS A 149 -22.65 4.87 0.33
C LYS A 149 -24.06 4.47 0.75
N LYS A 150 -24.70 3.59 -0.04
CA LYS A 150 -26.05 3.07 0.28
C LYS A 150 -26.09 2.36 1.64
N PHE A 151 -25.09 1.52 1.92
CA PHE A 151 -25.02 0.74 3.15
C PHE A 151 -24.88 1.63 4.38
N LEU A 152 -23.90 2.54 4.36
CA LEU A 152 -23.56 3.39 5.50
C LEU A 152 -24.65 4.42 5.77
N SER A 153 -25.28 5.00 4.74
CA SER A 153 -26.44 5.88 4.93
C SER A 153 -27.65 5.12 5.51
N ALA A 154 -27.91 3.90 5.04
CA ALA A 154 -28.98 3.07 5.60
C ALA A 154 -28.70 2.70 7.06
N MET A 155 -27.44 2.40 7.40
CA MET A 155 -27.02 2.06 8.76
C MET A 155 -27.11 3.26 9.71
N GLN A 156 -26.74 4.46 9.26
CA GLN A 156 -26.95 5.70 10.02
C GLN A 156 -28.42 5.93 10.37
N SER A 157 -29.34 5.49 9.49
CA SER A 157 -30.77 5.69 9.67
C SER A 157 -31.41 4.58 10.51
N ASN A 158 -31.02 3.33 10.28
CA ASN A 158 -31.53 2.16 11.00
C ASN A 158 -30.46 1.05 11.05
N PRO A 159 -29.63 1.01 12.11
CA PRO A 159 -28.53 0.05 12.25
C PRO A 159 -29.02 -1.41 12.33
N ASP A 160 -30.23 -1.63 12.84
CA ASP A 160 -30.84 -2.95 13.04
C ASP A 160 -31.53 -3.51 11.78
N ALA A 161 -31.59 -2.73 10.69
CA ALA A 161 -32.20 -3.17 9.45
C ALA A 161 -31.50 -4.42 8.87
N SER A 162 -32.29 -5.36 8.35
CA SER A 162 -31.76 -6.55 7.67
C SER A 162 -30.96 -6.15 6.42
N ALA A 163 -29.65 -6.40 6.46
CA ALA A 163 -28.77 -6.10 5.34
C ALA A 163 -29.10 -6.96 4.11
N ALA A 164 -29.53 -8.21 4.33
CA ALA A 164 -29.93 -9.11 3.25
C ALA A 164 -31.17 -8.62 2.50
N SER A 165 -32.08 -7.92 3.20
CA SER A 165 -33.26 -7.32 2.59
C SER A 165 -32.92 -6.10 1.72
N LEU A 166 -31.91 -5.31 2.13
CA LEU A 166 -31.48 -4.09 1.43
C LEU A 166 -30.50 -4.37 0.26
N PHE A 167 -29.77 -5.48 0.33
CA PHE A 167 -28.72 -5.88 -0.62
C PHE A 167 -28.84 -7.36 -1.05
N PRO A 168 -29.97 -7.76 -1.67
CA PRO A 168 -30.25 -9.18 -1.95
C PRO A 168 -29.21 -9.84 -2.87
N GLN A 169 -28.68 -9.11 -3.85
CA GLN A 169 -27.65 -9.63 -4.77
C GLN A 169 -26.32 -9.90 -4.03
N ALA A 170 -25.85 -8.94 -3.22
CA ALA A 170 -24.64 -9.10 -2.43
C ALA A 170 -24.80 -10.20 -1.36
N ALA A 171 -26.00 -10.31 -0.77
CA ALA A 171 -26.35 -11.37 0.18
C ALA A 171 -26.35 -12.76 -0.45
N GLY A 172 -26.81 -12.89 -1.70
CA GLY A 172 -26.74 -14.13 -2.47
C GLY A 172 -25.30 -14.55 -2.77
N ALA A 173 -24.45 -13.62 -3.19
CA ALA A 173 -23.04 -13.89 -3.50
C ALA A 173 -22.18 -14.14 -2.25
N ASN A 174 -22.52 -13.52 -1.11
CA ASN A 174 -21.70 -13.52 0.10
C ASN A 174 -22.49 -13.99 1.32
N ARG A 175 -23.12 -15.18 1.24
CA ARG A 175 -24.01 -15.68 2.29
C ARG A 175 -23.40 -15.69 3.69
N SER A 176 -22.12 -16.04 3.81
CA SER A 176 -21.41 -16.08 5.11
C SER A 176 -21.26 -14.70 5.77
N ILE A 177 -21.32 -13.62 4.99
CA ILE A 177 -21.26 -12.24 5.48
C ILE A 177 -22.65 -11.75 5.88
N PHE A 178 -23.68 -12.08 5.09
CA PHE A 178 -25.03 -11.55 5.29
C PHE A 178 -25.91 -12.37 6.23
N TYR A 179 -25.54 -13.62 6.51
CA TYR A 179 -26.30 -14.51 7.37
C TYR A 179 -25.43 -15.08 8.51
N ALA A 180 -26.07 -15.38 9.64
CA ALA A 180 -25.46 -16.14 10.73
C ALA A 180 -25.44 -17.64 10.41
N GLY A 181 -24.71 -18.43 11.21
CA GLY A 181 -24.59 -19.89 11.00
C GLY A 181 -25.93 -20.64 11.07
N ASN A 182 -26.92 -20.08 11.78
CA ASN A 182 -28.29 -20.57 11.86
C ASN A 182 -29.21 -20.06 10.73
N GLY A 183 -28.67 -19.34 9.75
CA GLY A 183 -29.41 -18.80 8.60
C GLY A 183 -30.15 -17.49 8.86
N GLN A 184 -30.13 -16.92 10.08
CA GLN A 184 -30.75 -15.63 10.35
C GLN A 184 -30.01 -14.50 9.61
N PRO A 185 -30.72 -13.54 8.99
CA PRO A 185 -30.09 -12.39 8.36
C PRO A 185 -29.43 -11.50 9.42
N ARG A 186 -28.24 -11.00 9.11
CA ARG A 186 -27.54 -10.03 9.96
C ARG A 186 -28.06 -8.62 9.71
N SER A 187 -28.03 -7.79 10.75
CA SER A 187 -28.27 -6.35 10.63
C SER A 187 -27.10 -5.64 9.94
N LEU A 188 -27.31 -4.41 9.49
CA LEU A 188 -26.24 -3.57 8.95
C LEU A 188 -25.11 -3.39 9.97
N GLU A 189 -25.44 -3.06 11.22
CA GLU A 189 -24.47 -2.90 12.31
C GLU A 189 -23.67 -4.20 12.53
N ALA A 190 -24.34 -5.35 12.57
CA ALA A 190 -23.68 -6.63 12.79
C ALA A 190 -22.74 -7.02 11.65
N ILE A 191 -22.96 -6.56 10.43
CA ILE A 191 -22.02 -6.73 9.31
C ILE A 191 -20.86 -5.74 9.45
N TYR A 192 -21.15 -4.47 9.75
CA TYR A 192 -20.15 -3.43 9.91
C TYR A 192 -19.12 -3.77 11.00
N GLN A 193 -19.59 -4.22 12.18
CA GLN A 193 -18.71 -4.62 13.29
C GLN A 193 -17.77 -5.77 12.90
N ARG A 194 -18.24 -6.74 12.10
CA ARG A 194 -17.38 -7.84 11.63
C ARG A 194 -16.26 -7.35 10.72
N PHE A 195 -16.51 -6.32 9.93
CA PHE A 195 -15.47 -5.69 9.12
C PHE A 195 -14.52 -4.86 9.95
N ALA A 196 -15.02 -4.17 10.98
CA ALA A 196 -14.20 -3.48 11.97
C ALA A 196 -13.25 -4.46 12.69
N ASP A 197 -13.77 -5.59 13.19
CA ASP A 197 -12.99 -6.65 13.85
C ASP A 197 -11.90 -7.21 12.93
N LYS A 198 -12.24 -7.47 11.65
CA LYS A 198 -11.30 -7.99 10.66
C LYS A 198 -10.14 -7.01 10.41
N LEU A 199 -10.43 -5.71 10.40
CA LEU A 199 -9.43 -4.67 10.23
C LEU A 199 -8.57 -4.48 11.49
N GLY A 200 -9.21 -4.47 12.68
CA GLY A 200 -8.55 -4.33 13.99
C GLY A 200 -7.56 -5.46 14.28
N ALA A 201 -7.96 -6.71 14.01
CA ALA A 201 -7.08 -7.88 14.14
C ALA A 201 -5.84 -7.80 13.22
N GLY A 202 -5.91 -7.04 12.13
CA GLY A 202 -4.76 -6.71 11.28
C GLY A 202 -3.81 -5.68 11.91
N SER A 203 -4.30 -4.81 12.80
CA SER A 203 -3.58 -3.67 13.39
C SER A 203 -2.94 -3.96 14.76
N ASP A 204 -3.49 -4.86 15.57
CA ASP A 204 -3.07 -5.08 16.98
C ASP A 204 -1.63 -5.62 17.16
N SER A 205 -0.99 -6.07 16.08
CA SER A 205 0.43 -6.49 16.07
C SER A 205 1.43 -5.35 15.80
N VAL A 206 0.96 -4.09 15.67
CA VAL A 206 1.71 -3.04 14.97
C VAL A 206 2.07 -1.83 15.82
N THR A 207 1.40 -1.58 16.95
CA THR A 207 1.61 -0.34 17.74
C THR A 207 3.07 -0.10 18.16
N GLU A 208 3.81 -1.14 18.56
CA GLU A 208 5.26 -1.05 18.86
C GLU A 208 6.12 -0.86 17.60
N THR A 209 5.73 -1.45 16.47
CA THR A 209 6.46 -1.35 15.20
C THR A 209 6.23 0.00 14.51
N ARG A 210 5.04 0.59 14.67
CA ARG A 210 4.65 1.91 14.14
C ARG A 210 5.51 3.02 14.74
N ALA A 211 5.76 3.00 16.05
CA ALA A 211 6.62 3.97 16.72
C ALA A 211 8.07 3.92 16.22
N ALA A 212 8.62 2.72 16.04
CA ALA A 212 9.97 2.53 15.50
C ALA A 212 10.11 2.98 14.04
N ASN A 213 9.09 2.72 13.20
CA ASN A 213 9.12 3.08 11.79
C ASN A 213 8.89 4.57 11.52
N LEU A 214 8.05 5.24 12.32
CA LEU A 214 7.88 6.70 12.25
C LEU A 214 9.16 7.43 12.67
N ALA A 215 9.85 6.93 13.70
CA ALA A 215 11.16 7.44 14.09
C ALA A 215 12.21 7.25 12.99
N PHE A 216 12.18 6.10 12.30
CA PHE A 216 13.07 5.82 11.17
C PHE A 216 12.80 6.70 9.94
N ALA A 217 11.53 6.95 9.60
CA ALA A 217 11.15 7.84 8.49
C ALA A 217 11.52 9.31 8.78
N ALA A 218 11.35 9.76 10.03
CA ALA A 218 11.74 11.11 10.47
C ALA A 218 13.26 11.35 10.52
N GLN A 219 14.06 10.27 10.47
CA GLN A 219 15.53 10.28 10.52
C GLN A 219 16.20 10.22 9.14
N SER A 220 15.42 10.36 8.07
CA SER A 220 15.94 10.35 6.70
C SER A 220 16.32 11.77 6.23
N LEU A 221 17.55 11.94 5.74
CA LEU A 221 18.06 13.19 5.17
C LEU A 221 18.32 13.00 3.67
N ASP A 222 17.80 13.90 2.84
CA ASP A 222 18.02 13.87 1.39
C ASP A 222 19.24 14.73 1.02
N LEU A 223 20.25 14.10 0.41
CA LEU A 223 21.50 14.73 -0.03
C LEU A 223 21.73 14.40 -1.50
N ASN A 224 21.57 15.39 -2.38
CA ASN A 224 21.80 15.27 -3.83
C ASN A 224 21.18 13.98 -4.44
N GLY A 225 19.94 13.67 -4.07
CA GLY A 225 19.19 12.53 -4.61
C GLY A 225 19.54 11.18 -3.99
N SER A 226 20.28 11.17 -2.87
CA SER A 226 20.56 9.97 -2.09
C SER A 226 20.04 10.15 -0.65
N THR A 227 19.15 9.25 -0.24
CA THR A 227 18.60 9.23 1.11
C THR A 227 19.60 8.60 2.08
N VAL A 228 20.06 9.39 3.06
CA VAL A 228 20.90 8.92 4.17
C VAL A 228 20.03 8.63 5.37
N VAL A 229 20.14 7.41 5.88
CA VAL A 229 19.45 6.93 7.09
C VAL A 229 20.44 6.97 8.25
N THR A 230 20.13 7.71 9.32
CA THR A 230 20.96 7.74 10.54
C THR A 230 20.70 6.52 11.42
N GLY A 231 21.74 5.95 12.03
CA GLY A 231 21.57 4.91 13.04
C GLY A 231 21.00 5.48 14.35
N GLY A 232 20.37 4.63 15.17
CA GLY A 232 19.65 5.03 16.40
C GLY A 232 20.48 5.65 17.54
N ASN A 233 21.71 6.10 17.29
CA ASN A 233 22.60 6.79 18.24
C ASN A 233 23.59 7.76 17.55
N GLU A 234 23.39 8.08 16.26
CA GLU A 234 24.24 9.00 15.52
C GLU A 234 23.52 10.33 15.30
N SER A 235 24.22 11.45 15.47
CA SER A 235 23.66 12.76 15.13
C SER A 235 23.62 12.96 13.60
N ALA A 236 22.71 13.81 13.14
CA ALA A 236 22.60 14.18 11.72
C ALA A 236 23.93 14.75 11.16
N GLU A 237 24.69 15.46 12.00
CA GLU A 237 25.99 16.04 11.66
C GLU A 237 27.06 14.97 11.47
N ASP A 238 27.10 13.96 12.34
CA ASP A 238 28.05 12.84 12.25
C ASP A 238 27.80 11.97 11.02
N ALA A 239 26.51 11.69 10.73
CA ALA A 239 26.11 10.93 9.56
C ALA A 239 26.44 11.66 8.25
N LEU A 240 26.28 12.99 8.22
CA LEU A 240 26.65 13.84 7.10
C LEU A 240 28.17 13.88 6.90
N ALA A 241 28.94 14.07 7.98
CA ALA A 241 30.40 14.12 7.94
C ALA A 241 31.01 12.80 7.42
N TRP A 242 30.47 11.66 7.87
CA TRP A 242 30.86 10.34 7.37
C TRP A 242 30.57 10.18 5.87
N ALA A 243 29.37 10.58 5.42
CA ALA A 243 28.95 10.44 4.02
C ALA A 243 29.82 11.29 3.06
N THR A 244 30.12 12.53 3.44
CA THR A 244 31.01 13.42 2.68
C THR A 244 32.43 12.85 2.59
N GLN A 245 32.95 12.28 3.68
CA GLN A 245 34.30 11.71 3.71
C GLN A 245 34.41 10.40 2.90
N ALA A 246 33.35 9.58 2.89
CA ALA A 246 33.28 8.36 2.09
C ALA A 246 33.24 8.66 0.57
N MET A 247 32.48 9.67 0.14
CA MET A 247 32.44 10.13 -1.25
C MET A 247 33.77 10.71 -1.72
N GLY A 248 34.48 11.44 -0.84
CA GLY A 248 35.82 11.95 -1.12
C GLY A 248 36.84 10.83 -1.41
N ARG A 249 36.76 9.70 -0.68
CA ARG A 249 37.66 8.55 -0.87
C ARG A 249 37.40 7.78 -2.16
N LEU A 250 36.14 7.72 -2.61
CA LEU A 250 35.74 7.05 -3.86
C LEU A 250 36.21 7.83 -5.10
N ASN A 251 36.37 9.15 -4.99
CA ASN A 251 36.85 9.99 -6.10
C ASN A 251 38.38 10.00 -6.28
N THR A 252 39.17 9.45 -5.33
CA THR A 252 40.63 9.68 -5.30
C THR A 252 41.52 8.43 -5.44
N ALA A 253 41.00 7.21 -5.69
CA ALA A 253 41.88 6.03 -5.80
C ALA A 253 41.38 4.93 -6.76
N PRO A 254 42.09 4.62 -7.87
CA PRO A 254 41.75 3.50 -8.76
C PRO A 254 42.37 2.16 -8.35
N THR A 255 43.10 2.07 -7.23
CA THR A 255 43.92 0.88 -6.91
C THR A 255 43.80 0.47 -5.44
N SER A 256 42.70 -0.17 -5.05
CA SER A 256 42.62 -0.93 -3.79
C SER A 256 41.53 -2.01 -3.81
N ALA A 257 41.46 -2.80 -4.89
CA ALA A 257 40.52 -3.92 -5.01
C ALA A 257 40.80 -5.06 -3.99
N ASN A 258 42.02 -5.15 -3.43
CA ASN A 258 42.41 -6.28 -2.56
C ASN A 258 42.28 -6.04 -1.05
N ALA A 259 41.94 -4.82 -0.60
CA ALA A 259 41.57 -4.58 0.81
C ALA A 259 40.07 -4.81 1.07
N LEU A 260 39.28 -5.03 0.01
CA LEU A 260 37.81 -5.08 0.01
C LEU A 260 37.23 -6.49 0.27
N LEU A 261 38.05 -7.55 0.32
CA LEU A 261 37.57 -8.93 0.49
C LEU A 261 37.73 -9.55 1.88
N ARG A 262 38.05 -8.75 2.91
CA ARG A 262 37.91 -9.22 4.30
C ARG A 262 36.66 -8.64 4.94
N PRO A 263 35.75 -9.47 5.49
CA PRO A 263 34.52 -8.98 6.08
C PRO A 263 34.85 -8.20 7.36
N SER A 264 34.56 -6.90 7.33
CA SER A 264 34.44 -6.04 8.50
C SER A 264 33.13 -5.25 8.39
N PRO A 265 32.57 -4.72 9.49
CA PRO A 265 31.35 -3.91 9.45
C PRO A 265 31.42 -2.73 8.46
N ALA A 266 32.62 -2.19 8.23
CA ALA A 266 32.86 -1.12 7.26
C ALA A 266 32.70 -1.56 5.79
N ASN A 267 32.86 -2.85 5.48
CA ASN A 267 32.86 -3.37 4.11
C ASN A 267 31.49 -3.92 3.65
N ALA A 268 30.58 -4.22 4.59
CA ALA A 268 29.22 -4.67 4.28
C ALA A 268 28.38 -3.58 3.59
N ARG A 269 28.65 -2.32 3.93
CA ARG A 269 27.97 -1.14 3.36
C ARG A 269 28.36 -0.89 1.90
N LEU A 270 29.61 -1.18 1.52
CA LEU A 270 30.08 -1.05 0.13
C LEU A 270 29.53 -2.16 -0.78
N ALA A 271 29.42 -3.40 -0.26
CA ALA A 271 28.82 -4.52 -0.98
C ALA A 271 27.33 -4.29 -1.32
N TYR A 272 26.59 -3.64 -0.40
CA TYR A 272 25.20 -3.25 -0.63
C TYR A 272 25.05 -2.15 -1.69
N MET A 273 26.01 -1.23 -1.77
CA MET A 273 26.01 -0.14 -2.74
C MET A 273 26.46 -0.59 -4.15
N MET A 274 27.43 -1.50 -4.26
CA MET A 274 27.89 -2.02 -5.56
C MET A 274 26.85 -2.93 -6.25
N LEU A 275 26.04 -3.67 -5.48
CA LEU A 275 24.99 -4.54 -6.02
C LEU A 275 23.83 -3.74 -6.64
N ALA A 276 23.57 -2.52 -6.17
CA ALA A 276 22.57 -1.61 -6.74
C ALA A 276 23.00 -1.00 -8.08
N GLN A 277 24.30 -0.98 -8.40
CA GLN A 277 24.84 -0.37 -9.62
C GLN A 277 25.03 -1.35 -10.79
N MET A 278 25.00 -2.68 -10.55
CA MET A 278 25.18 -3.69 -11.62
C MET A 278 23.87 -4.29 -12.16
N GLY A 279 22.70 -3.83 -11.71
CA GLY A 279 21.39 -4.35 -12.14
C GLY A 279 20.76 -3.66 -13.37
N GLY A 280 21.52 -2.85 -14.10
CA GLY A 280 21.03 -2.08 -15.25
C GLY A 280 21.80 -2.34 -16.53
N ARG A 281 21.40 -3.38 -17.27
CA ARG A 281 21.39 -3.40 -18.74
C ARG A 281 20.21 -4.24 -19.21
#